data_AF-A0A1C7ECN4-F1
#
_entry.id   AF-A0A1C7ECN4-F1
#
_cell.length_a   1.000
_cell.length_b   1.000
_cell.length_c   1.000
_cell.angle_alpha   90.00
_cell.angle_beta   90.00
_cell.angle_gamma   90.00
#
_symmetry.space_group_name_H-M   'P 1'
#
loop_
_entity.id
_entity.type
_entity.pdbx_description
1 polymer ?
#
loop_
_entity_poly.entity_id
_entity_poly.type
_entity_poly.pdbx_seq_one_letter_code
_entity_poly.pdbx_strand_id
1 'polypeptide(L)'
;MKITMEMSEKAYPIAKRVFAGHLTRNNGKIEINRISGMNEGSAQAYIMIFLAMMSGEEYKRAFNNETNKFLLESIRKDYGEQRFVNALNAVQKHIDYYSTLNKGNLTGLQTIVDELRP
;
A
#
# COMPACT_ATOMS: atom_id res chain seq x y z
N MET A 1 12.11 -3.12 9.19
CA MET A 1 11.48 -4.32 9.80
C MET A 1 10.66 -5.04 8.75
N LYS A 2 10.46 -6.35 8.89
CA LYS A 2 9.50 -7.09 8.05
C LYS A 2 8.09 -6.77 8.55
N ILE A 3 7.19 -6.38 7.65
CA ILE A 3 5.77 -6.16 7.97
C ILE A 3 5.04 -7.50 7.87
N THR A 4 4.28 -7.87 8.89
CA THR A 4 3.44 -9.07 8.90
C THR A 4 2.04 -8.77 8.37
N MET A 5 1.29 -9.81 8.00
CA MET A 5 -0.11 -9.62 7.60
C MET A 5 -0.95 -9.02 8.73
N GLU A 6 -0.79 -9.49 9.97
CA GLU A 6 -1.49 -8.93 11.14
C GLU A 6 -1.21 -7.43 11.31
N MET A 7 0.04 -6.98 11.08
CA MET A 7 0.36 -5.56 11.11
C MET A 7 -0.39 -4.78 10.03
N SER A 8 -0.44 -5.32 8.81
CA SER A 8 -1.15 -4.71 7.68
C SER A 8 -2.66 -4.63 7.93
N GLU A 9 -3.28 -5.68 8.46
CA GLU A 9 -4.70 -5.70 8.82
C GLU A 9 -5.04 -4.65 9.88
N LYS A 10 -4.19 -4.49 10.91
CA LYS A 10 -4.35 -3.45 11.94
C LYS A 10 -4.12 -2.04 11.38
N ALA A 11 -3.18 -1.87 10.45
CA ALA A 11 -2.84 -0.58 9.88
C ALA A 11 -3.90 -0.05 8.90
N TYR A 12 -4.54 -0.95 8.15
CA TYR A 12 -5.53 -0.64 7.12
C TYR A 12 -6.67 0.29 7.56
N PRO A 13 -7.43 0.02 8.64
CA PRO A 13 -8.53 0.89 9.07
C PRO A 13 -8.05 2.30 9.44
N ILE A 14 -6.82 2.44 9.94
CA ILE A 14 -6.24 3.76 10.24
C ILE A 14 -5.88 4.49 8.95
N ALA A 15 -5.30 3.80 7.96
CA ALA A 15 -5.02 4.38 6.65
C ALA A 15 -6.31 4.85 5.94
N LYS A 16 -7.42 4.10 6.07
CA LYS A 16 -8.74 4.52 5.58
C LYS A 16 -9.22 5.83 6.25
N ARG A 17 -9.06 5.94 7.58
CA ARG A 17 -9.41 7.18 8.32
C ARG A 17 -8.57 8.37 7.87
N VAL A 18 -7.30 8.15 7.55
CA VAL A 18 -6.43 9.19 6.98
C VAL A 18 -6.90 9.60 5.59
N PHE A 19 -7.22 8.65 4.72
CA PHE A 19 -7.74 8.93 3.38
C PHE A 19 -9.07 9.69 3.39
N ALA A 20 -9.97 9.34 4.32
CA ALA A 20 -11.24 10.04 4.52
C ALA A 20 -11.10 11.44 5.15
N GLY A 21 -9.88 11.87 5.52
CA GLY A 21 -9.65 13.16 6.18
C GLY A 21 -10.03 13.20 7.67
N HIS A 22 -10.43 12.07 8.25
CA HIS A 22 -10.80 11.95 9.67
C HIS A 22 -9.58 11.86 10.61
N LEU A 23 -8.39 11.65 10.05
CA LEU A 23 -7.15 11.56 10.81
C LEU A 23 -5.99 12.16 10.00
N THR A 24 -5.10 12.91 10.65
CA THR A 24 -3.91 13.42 9.98
C THR A 24 -2.91 12.30 9.72
N ARG A 25 -2.02 12.46 8.73
CA ARG A 25 -0.94 11.47 8.46
C ARG A 25 -0.05 11.25 9.69
N ASN A 26 0.25 12.31 10.45
CA ASN A 26 1.07 12.21 11.67
C ASN A 26 0.37 11.40 12.76
N ASN A 27 -0.91 11.68 13.04
CA ASN A 27 -1.66 10.94 14.06
C ASN A 27 -1.89 9.49 13.62
N GLY A 28 -2.19 9.26 12.33
CA GLY A 28 -2.32 7.92 11.78
C GLY A 28 -1.04 7.10 11.92
N LYS A 29 0.13 7.69 11.65
CA LYS A 29 1.42 7.03 11.83
C LYS A 29 1.63 6.58 13.29
N ILE A 30 1.36 7.46 14.25
CA ILE A 30 1.48 7.17 15.68
C ILE A 30 0.50 6.07 16.09
N GLU A 31 -0.75 6.14 15.62
CA GLU A 31 -1.77 5.15 15.94
C GLU A 31 -1.43 3.78 15.37
N ILE A 32 -1.00 3.69 14.10
CA ILE A 32 -0.54 2.44 13.49
C ILE A 32 0.63 1.86 14.28
N ASN A 33 1.63 2.69 14.64
CA ASN A 33 2.77 2.24 15.44
C ASN A 33 2.30 1.60 16.76
N ARG A 34 1.41 2.27 17.48
CA ARG A 34 0.88 1.81 18.77
C ARG A 34 0.12 0.49 18.67
N ILE A 35 -0.72 0.30 17.65
CA ILE A 35 -1.63 -0.86 17.59
C ILE A 35 -1.04 -2.06 16.86
N SER A 36 -0.17 -1.83 15.88
CA SER A 36 0.39 -2.90 15.04
C SER A 36 1.79 -3.33 15.49
N GLY A 37 2.53 -2.46 16.19
CA GLY A 37 3.95 -2.66 16.45
C GLY A 37 4.86 -2.32 15.28
N MET A 38 4.33 -1.82 14.15
CA MET A 38 5.17 -1.23 13.09
C MET A 38 5.97 -0.06 13.68
N ASN A 39 7.25 0.07 13.35
CA ASN A 39 7.98 1.30 13.64
C ASN A 39 7.36 2.49 12.85
N GLU A 40 7.60 3.70 13.32
CA GLU A 40 7.01 4.91 12.70
C GLU A 40 7.33 5.06 11.21
N GLY A 41 8.53 4.65 10.78
CA GLY A 41 8.94 4.73 9.37
C GLY A 41 8.12 3.80 8.47
N SER A 42 7.86 2.57 8.93
CA SER A 42 6.99 1.60 8.26
C SER A 42 5.53 2.04 8.30
N ALA A 43 5.04 2.56 9.42
CA ALA A 43 3.69 3.11 9.55
C ALA A 43 3.45 4.29 8.60
N GLN A 44 4.41 5.21 8.50
CA GLN A 44 4.35 6.34 7.56
C GLN A 44 4.36 5.87 6.10
N ALA A 45 5.23 4.91 5.77
CA ALA A 45 5.24 4.31 4.44
C ALA A 45 3.89 3.67 4.11
N TYR A 46 3.24 3.04 5.09
CA TYR A 46 1.97 2.35 4.90
C TYR A 46 0.88 3.32 4.48
N ILE A 47 0.75 4.42 5.22
CA ILE A 47 -0.19 5.49 4.88
C ILE A 47 0.13 6.08 3.51
N MET A 48 1.40 6.40 3.23
CA MET A 48 1.80 7.02 1.97
C MET A 48 1.49 6.13 0.76
N ILE A 49 1.81 4.84 0.85
CA ILE A 49 1.57 3.87 -0.24
C ILE A 49 0.07 3.65 -0.42
N PHE A 50 -0.69 3.51 0.65
CA PHE A 50 -2.15 3.41 0.57
C PHE A 50 -2.75 4.65 -0.13
N LEU A 51 -2.36 5.86 0.25
CA LEU A 51 -2.86 7.08 -0.38
C LEU A 51 -2.48 7.16 -1.86
N ALA A 52 -1.24 6.79 -2.22
CA ALA A 52 -0.79 6.74 -3.61
C ALA A 52 -1.60 5.70 -4.43
N MET A 53 -1.90 4.54 -3.86
CA MET A 53 -2.80 3.55 -4.47
C MET A 53 -4.20 4.12 -4.70
N MET A 54 -4.76 4.84 -3.72
CA MET A 54 -6.08 5.46 -3.88
C MET A 54 -6.11 6.52 -5.00
N SER A 55 -5.02 7.28 -5.20
CA SER A 55 -4.89 8.31 -6.24
C SER A 55 -4.35 7.80 -7.58
N GLY A 56 -3.77 6.60 -7.64
CA GLY A 56 -3.10 6.07 -8.83
C GLY A 56 -1.72 6.69 -9.07
N GLU A 57 -1.07 7.20 -8.03
CA GLU A 57 0.23 7.88 -8.10
C GLU A 57 1.40 6.92 -7.84
N GLU A 58 2.58 7.24 -8.38
CA GLU A 58 3.81 6.50 -8.13
C GLU A 58 4.22 6.60 -6.65
N TYR A 59 4.75 5.52 -6.10
CA TYR A 59 5.44 5.52 -4.81
C TYR A 59 6.79 4.80 -4.92
N LYS A 60 7.74 5.18 -4.06
CA LYS A 60 9.14 4.71 -4.15
C LYS A 60 9.57 3.74 -3.05
N ARG A 61 8.77 3.61 -1.99
CA ARG A 61 9.01 2.62 -0.94
C ARG A 61 8.30 1.32 -1.29
N ALA A 62 8.99 0.19 -1.14
CA ALA A 62 8.41 -1.12 -1.39
C ALA A 62 7.91 -1.77 -0.10
N PHE A 63 6.82 -2.53 -0.21
CA PHE A 63 6.42 -3.53 0.77
C PHE A 63 6.56 -4.94 0.19
N ASN A 64 6.42 -5.94 1.05
CA ASN A 64 6.33 -7.32 0.59
C ASN A 64 5.07 -7.56 -0.25
N ASN A 65 5.10 -8.61 -1.05
CA ASN A 65 4.02 -8.97 -1.96
C ASN A 65 2.71 -9.25 -1.23
N GLU A 66 2.76 -9.91 -0.07
CA GLU A 66 1.59 -10.20 0.77
C GLU A 66 0.81 -8.93 1.14
N THR A 67 1.51 -7.88 1.59
CA THR A 67 0.89 -6.60 1.96
C THR A 67 0.30 -5.88 0.74
N ASN A 68 0.99 -5.90 -0.41
CA ASN A 68 0.47 -5.29 -1.64
C ASN A 68 -0.81 -6.00 -2.11
N LYS A 69 -0.81 -7.34 -2.14
CA LYS A 69 -1.99 -8.12 -2.52
C LYS A 69 -3.17 -7.83 -1.60
N PHE A 70 -2.94 -7.85 -0.28
CA PHE A 70 -3.95 -7.49 0.72
C PHE A 70 -4.54 -6.09 0.48
N LEU A 71 -3.69 -5.09 0.20
CA LEU A 71 -4.16 -3.72 -0.08
C LEU A 71 -5.00 -3.66 -1.36
N LEU A 72 -4.57 -4.29 -2.45
CA LEU A 72 -5.28 -4.30 -3.73
C LEU A 72 -6.68 -4.93 -3.57
N GLU A 73 -6.74 -6.13 -2.97
CA GLU A 73 -8.00 -6.84 -2.74
C GLU A 73 -8.93 -6.08 -1.80
N SER A 74 -8.38 -5.52 -0.71
CA SER A 74 -9.16 -4.73 0.25
C SER A 74 -9.68 -3.44 -0.36
N ILE A 75 -8.87 -2.75 -1.19
CA ILE A 75 -9.31 -1.54 -1.91
C ILE A 75 -10.46 -1.88 -2.87
N ARG A 76 -10.34 -2.97 -3.63
CA ARG A 76 -11.41 -3.43 -4.53
C ARG A 76 -12.70 -3.69 -3.78
N LYS A 77 -12.61 -4.40 -2.66
CA LYS A 77 -13.74 -4.74 -1.80
C LYS A 77 -14.42 -3.50 -1.20
N ASP A 78 -13.63 -2.57 -0.66
CA ASP A 78 -14.15 -1.46 0.14
C ASP A 78 -14.50 -0.21 -0.67
N TYR A 79 -13.88 -0.01 -1.84
CA TYR A 79 -14.02 1.21 -2.64
C TYR A 79 -14.40 0.96 -4.11
N GLY A 80 -14.55 -0.31 -4.51
CA GLY A 80 -14.99 -0.69 -5.84
C GLY A 80 -13.94 -0.57 -6.93
N GLU A 81 -14.36 -0.89 -8.15
CA GLU A 81 -13.46 -1.13 -9.30
C GLU A 81 -12.64 0.10 -9.70
N GLN A 82 -13.23 1.30 -9.62
CA GLN A 82 -12.52 2.53 -10.00
C GLN A 82 -11.29 2.79 -9.12
N ARG A 83 -11.40 2.59 -7.80
CA ARG A 83 -10.25 2.76 -6.88
C ARG A 83 -9.28 1.60 -6.97
N PHE A 84 -9.77 0.41 -7.27
CA PHE A 84 -8.92 -0.74 -7.55
C PHE A 84 -8.05 -0.55 -8.80
N VAL A 85 -8.60 -0.03 -9.90
CA VAL A 85 -7.83 0.31 -11.11
C VAL A 85 -6.77 1.37 -10.80
N ASN A 86 -7.11 2.39 -10.01
CA ASN A 86 -6.11 3.35 -9.54
C ASN A 86 -4.98 2.66 -8.76
N ALA A 87 -5.32 1.76 -7.84
CA ALA A 87 -4.34 1.04 -7.04
C ALA A 87 -3.42 0.17 -7.90
N LEU A 88 -3.96 -0.57 -8.89
CA LEU A 88 -3.16 -1.32 -9.87
C LEU A 88 -2.22 -0.40 -10.66
N ASN A 89 -2.69 0.77 -11.08
CA ASN A 89 -1.86 1.75 -11.80
C ASN A 89 -0.73 2.31 -10.92
N ALA A 90 -0.99 2.59 -9.65
CA ALA A 90 0.04 3.01 -8.69
C ALA A 90 1.11 1.92 -8.51
N VAL A 91 0.70 0.66 -8.37
CA VAL A 91 1.61 -0.49 -8.25
C VAL A 91 2.43 -0.66 -9.52
N GLN A 92 1.81 -0.55 -10.71
CA GLN A 92 2.55 -0.64 -11.97
C GLN A 92 3.62 0.46 -12.07
N LYS A 93 3.27 1.71 -11.77
CA LYS A 93 4.24 2.82 -11.74
C LYS A 93 5.39 2.55 -10.76
N HIS A 94 5.10 1.95 -9.61
CA HIS A 94 6.15 1.54 -8.67
C HIS A 94 7.08 0.47 -9.25
N ILE A 95 6.53 -0.56 -9.91
CA ILE A 95 7.32 -1.61 -10.58
C ILE A 95 8.20 -1.00 -11.67
N ASP A 96 7.62 -0.15 -12.52
CA ASP A 96 8.32 0.51 -13.62
C ASP A 96 9.47 1.36 -13.07
N TYR A 97 9.21 2.19 -12.06
CA TYR A 97 10.23 2.98 -11.37
C TYR A 97 11.35 2.10 -10.81
N TYR A 98 11.02 1.01 -10.13
CA TYR A 98 12.01 0.14 -9.51
C TYR A 98 12.91 -0.55 -10.55
N SER A 99 12.36 -0.90 -11.72
CA SER A 99 13.14 -1.50 -12.83
C SER A 99 14.22 -0.55 -13.37
N THR A 100 14.02 0.77 -13.27
CA THR A 100 15.04 1.76 -13.67
C THR A 100 16.26 1.81 -12.75
N LEU A 101 16.16 1.26 -11.53
CA LEU A 101 17.22 1.37 -10.52
C LEU A 101 18.32 0.30 -10.64
N ASN A 102 18.27 -0.58 -11.65
CA ASN A 102 19.16 -1.76 -11.78
C ASN A 102 19.16 -2.67 -10.53
N LYS A 103 18.09 -2.64 -9.73
CA LYS A 103 17.94 -3.44 -8.48
C LYS A 103 17.13 -4.72 -8.70
N GLY A 104 17.02 -5.17 -9.95
CA GLY A 104 16.16 -6.26 -10.37
C GLY A 104 14.72 -5.82 -10.62
N ASN A 105 13.90 -6.77 -11.07
CA ASN A 105 12.48 -6.55 -11.35
C ASN A 105 11.64 -7.07 -10.18
N LEU A 106 10.60 -6.34 -9.78
CA LEU A 106 9.62 -6.77 -8.79
C LEU A 106 8.68 -7.83 -9.38
N THR A 107 9.23 -8.92 -9.91
CA THR A 107 8.51 -9.92 -10.71
C THR A 107 7.33 -10.52 -9.97
N GLY A 108 7.49 -10.87 -8.70
CA GLY A 108 6.37 -11.40 -7.90
C GLY A 108 5.26 -10.38 -7.66
N LEU A 109 5.57 -9.08 -7.64
CA LEU A 109 4.55 -8.03 -7.57
C LEU A 109 3.89 -7.81 -8.93
N GLN A 110 4.64 -7.92 -10.03
CA GLN A 110 4.09 -7.92 -11.38
C GLN A 110 3.11 -9.08 -11.59
N THR A 111 3.46 -10.29 -11.17
CA THR A 111 2.55 -11.45 -11.23
C THR A 111 1.23 -11.19 -10.50
N ILE A 112 1.26 -10.57 -9.31
CA ILE A 112 0.04 -10.19 -8.60
C ILE A 112 -0.79 -9.18 -9.40
N VAL A 113 -0.15 -8.17 -10.00
CA VAL A 113 -0.86 -7.19 -10.84
C VAL A 113 -1.49 -7.88 -12.04
N ASP A 114 -0.78 -8.78 -12.71
CA ASP A 114 -1.26 -9.48 -13.89
C ASP A 114 -2.43 -10.43 -13.56
N GLU A 115 -2.38 -11.14 -12.42
CA GLU A 115 -3.48 -12.00 -11.94
C GLU A 115 -4.75 -11.22 -11.58
N LEU A 116 -4.59 -9.99 -11.12
CA LEU A 116 -5.68 -9.16 -10.60
C LEU A 116 -6.26 -8.20 -11.63
N ARG A 117 -5.57 -7.94 -12.74
CA ARG A 117 -6.11 -7.13 -13.84
C ARG A 117 -7.31 -7.85 -14.48
N PRO A 118 -8.42 -7.13 -14.69
CA PRO A 118 -9.58 -7.66 -15.41
C PRO A 118 -9.30 -7.89 -16.90
#